data_AF-A0A920I119-F1
#
_entry.id   AF-A0A920I119-F1
#
_cell.length_a   1.000
_cell.length_b   1.000
_cell.length_c   1.000
_cell.angle_alpha   90.00
_cell.angle_beta   90.00
_cell.angle_gamma   90.00
#
_symmetry.space_group_name_H-M   'P 1'
#
loop_
_entity.id
_entity.type
_entity.pdbx_description
1 polymer ?
#
loop_
_entity_poly.entity_id
_entity_poly.type
_entity_poly.pdbx_seq_one_letter_code
_entity_poly.pdbx_strand_id
1 'polypeptide(L)'
;MATPDVQYLSSGDTALTVQFGTVIERELNSRIVALGHSIAQAAIAGVSETLPTYRSLLVNYDPLVVTRDELVAQLQPLIESPPEAGDAAPAHWQIPVCFDSDLAPDLAHVAAASGLDENEVIKAMLEVTHHVYMLGFAPGQPYMGDLPPALNIPRRENPVARVEKGSVVTATGLTIIYAVPNPTGWHVVGRTPVEIFNLAREEAILFKPGDKVRLSRIERDEFDELTAQVDDGSFDMTRLRQP
;
A
#
# COMPACT_ATOMS: atom_id res chain seq x y z
N MET A 1 -5.28 15.66 -20.28
CA MET A 1 -5.14 16.47 -19.06
C MET A 1 -3.75 17.08 -19.04
N ALA A 2 -3.58 18.29 -18.48
CA ALA A 2 -2.27 18.92 -18.37
C ALA A 2 -1.33 18.06 -17.50
N THR A 3 -0.04 18.03 -17.85
CA THR A 3 0.98 17.41 -17.00
C THR A 3 1.03 18.17 -15.68
N PRO A 4 0.87 17.50 -14.52
CA PRO A 4 0.95 18.17 -13.23
C PRO A 4 2.34 18.83 -13.07
N ASP A 5 2.44 19.86 -12.24
CA ASP A 5 3.74 20.48 -11.92
C ASP A 5 4.71 19.41 -11.38
N VAL A 6 5.90 19.33 -11.98
CA VAL A 6 6.90 18.28 -11.70
C VAL A 6 8.12 18.90 -11.04
N GLN A 7 8.50 18.36 -9.89
CA GLN A 7 9.68 18.78 -9.15
C GLN A 7 10.71 17.65 -9.04
N TYR A 8 11.98 17.97 -9.24
CA TYR A 8 13.11 17.05 -9.18
C TYR A 8 13.94 17.31 -7.93
N LEU A 9 13.73 16.52 -6.89
CA LEU A 9 14.32 16.71 -5.56
C LEU A 9 15.41 15.66 -5.31
N SER A 10 16.63 16.10 -4.98
CA SER A 10 17.69 15.16 -4.56
C SER A 10 17.33 14.51 -3.23
N SER A 11 17.50 13.20 -3.12
CA SER A 11 17.16 12.40 -1.94
C SER A 11 18.39 11.62 -1.49
N GLY A 12 19.39 12.33 -0.97
CA GLY A 12 20.74 11.81 -0.78
C GLY A 12 21.56 11.84 -2.08
N ASP A 13 22.69 11.14 -2.08
CA ASP A 13 23.68 11.20 -3.15
C ASP A 13 23.34 10.29 -4.35
N THR A 14 22.54 9.25 -4.12
CA THR A 14 22.27 8.18 -5.09
C THR A 14 20.78 8.03 -5.41
N ALA A 15 19.96 9.04 -5.11
CA ALA A 15 18.53 8.97 -5.40
C ALA A 15 17.93 10.32 -5.78
N LEU A 16 16.99 10.26 -6.71
CA LEU A 16 16.23 11.39 -7.23
C LEU A 16 14.75 11.14 -7.00
N THR A 17 14.09 12.03 -6.26
CA THR A 17 12.62 12.03 -6.13
C THR A 17 12.02 12.91 -7.21
N VAL A 18 11.23 12.30 -8.09
CA VAL A 18 10.36 13.00 -9.04
C VAL A 18 8.99 13.15 -8.39
N GLN A 19 8.60 14.38 -8.04
CA GLN A 19 7.37 14.68 -7.34
C GLN A 19 6.35 15.35 -8.26
N PHE A 20 5.10 14.92 -8.18
CA PHE A 20 4.02 15.37 -9.05
C PHE A 20 2.90 16.04 -8.24
N GLY A 21 2.59 17.29 -8.56
CA GLY A 21 1.49 18.05 -7.94
C GLY A 21 1.59 18.10 -6.42
N THR A 22 0.47 18.33 -5.73
CA THR A 22 0.40 18.42 -4.26
C THR A 22 -0.68 17.54 -3.63
N VAL A 23 -1.53 16.90 -4.45
CA VAL A 23 -2.70 16.14 -4.02
C VAL A 23 -2.47 14.65 -4.29
N ILE A 24 -2.99 13.78 -3.40
CA ILE A 24 -2.98 12.33 -3.60
C ILE A 24 -4.26 11.97 -4.36
N GLU A 25 -4.10 11.43 -5.57
CA GLU A 25 -5.20 11.03 -6.45
C GLU A 25 -4.87 9.69 -7.12
N ARG A 26 -5.89 8.83 -7.28
CA ARG A 26 -5.73 7.50 -7.91
C ARG A 26 -5.16 7.59 -9.32
N GLU A 27 -5.67 8.50 -10.15
CA GLU A 27 -5.20 8.65 -11.53
C GLU A 27 -3.73 9.05 -11.59
N LEU A 28 -3.32 9.99 -10.73
CA LEU A 28 -1.93 10.39 -10.60
C LEU A 28 -1.04 9.23 -10.15
N ASN A 29 -1.46 8.49 -9.12
CA ASN A 29 -0.71 7.34 -8.64
C ASN A 29 -0.57 6.26 -9.71
N SER A 30 -1.64 5.93 -10.45
CA SER A 30 -1.58 4.98 -11.56
C SER A 30 -0.60 5.41 -12.64
N ARG A 31 -0.54 6.71 -12.96
CA ARG A 31 0.47 7.25 -13.89
C ARG A 31 1.90 7.11 -13.36
N ILE A 32 2.11 7.33 -12.06
CA ILE A 32 3.42 7.17 -11.41
C ILE A 32 3.86 5.72 -11.39
N VAL A 33 2.95 4.79 -11.10
CA VAL A 33 3.21 3.35 -11.17
C VAL A 33 3.58 2.95 -12.60
N ALA A 34 2.82 3.40 -13.61
CA ALA A 34 3.14 3.14 -15.01
C ALA A 34 4.50 3.73 -15.42
N LEU A 35 4.82 4.95 -14.97
CA LEU A 35 6.11 5.58 -15.20
C LEU A 35 7.27 4.78 -14.59
N GLY A 36 7.11 4.26 -13.37
CA GLY A 36 8.11 3.39 -12.74
C GLY A 36 8.41 2.14 -13.59
N HIS A 37 7.37 1.45 -14.07
CA HIS A 37 7.52 0.31 -14.99
C HIS A 37 8.22 0.71 -16.29
N SER A 38 7.88 1.88 -16.84
CA SER A 38 8.45 2.40 -18.08
C SER A 38 9.94 2.69 -17.96
N ILE A 39 10.35 3.30 -16.84
CA ILE A 39 11.77 3.58 -16.55
C ILE A 39 12.55 2.28 -16.36
N ALA A 40 11.97 1.30 -15.65
CA ALA A 40 12.58 -0.02 -15.49
C ALA A 40 12.77 -0.72 -16.85
N GLN A 41 11.78 -0.63 -17.76
CA GLN A 41 11.86 -1.19 -19.11
C GLN A 41 12.83 -0.43 -20.03
N ALA A 42 12.98 0.88 -19.85
CA ALA A 42 13.91 1.68 -20.63
C ALA A 42 15.39 1.34 -20.35
N ALA A 43 15.66 0.63 -19.24
CA ALA A 43 17.00 0.15 -18.86
C ALA A 43 18.05 1.28 -18.90
N ILE A 44 17.69 2.45 -18.37
CA ILE A 44 18.57 3.63 -18.31
C ILE A 44 19.85 3.26 -17.55
N ALA A 45 21.01 3.51 -18.17
CA ALA A 45 22.30 3.21 -17.56
C ALA A 45 22.45 3.95 -16.21
N GLY A 46 22.86 3.21 -15.18
CA GLY A 46 23.02 3.73 -13.83
C GLY A 46 21.76 3.71 -12.98
N VAL A 47 20.55 3.58 -13.54
CA VAL A 47 19.33 3.42 -12.74
C VAL A 47 19.25 1.99 -12.21
N SER A 48 19.12 1.86 -10.89
CA SER A 48 19.10 0.56 -10.20
C SER A 48 17.70 0.14 -9.75
N GLU A 49 16.86 1.09 -9.35
CA GLU A 49 15.53 0.81 -8.82
C GLU A 49 14.62 2.03 -8.97
N THR A 50 13.33 1.77 -9.14
CA THR A 50 12.28 2.80 -9.07
C THR A 50 11.23 2.41 -8.03
N LEU A 51 10.89 3.35 -7.14
CA LEU A 51 9.96 3.13 -6.04
C LEU A 51 8.79 4.13 -6.15
N PRO A 52 7.63 3.71 -6.70
CA PRO A 52 6.45 4.57 -6.77
C PRO A 52 5.83 4.74 -5.38
N THR A 53 5.42 5.97 -5.08
CA THR A 53 4.72 6.36 -3.85
C THR A 53 3.40 7.05 -4.22
N TYR A 54 2.69 7.64 -3.24
CA TYR A 54 1.41 8.31 -3.48
C TYR A 54 1.40 9.28 -4.68
N ARG A 55 2.35 10.22 -4.70
CA ARG A 55 2.46 11.29 -5.70
C ARG A 55 3.90 11.57 -6.14
N SER A 56 4.81 10.63 -5.88
CA SER A 56 6.20 10.75 -6.29
C SER A 56 6.80 9.42 -6.68
N LEU A 57 7.82 9.46 -7.53
CA LEU A 57 8.65 8.32 -7.88
C LEU A 57 10.06 8.57 -7.37
N LEU A 58 10.57 7.70 -6.50
CA LEU A 58 12.00 7.70 -6.18
C LEU A 58 12.73 6.86 -7.23
N VAL A 59 13.81 7.41 -7.79
CA VAL A 59 14.69 6.75 -8.74
C VAL A 59 16.06 6.63 -8.09
N ASN A 60 16.47 5.41 -7.75
CA ASN A 60 17.82 5.12 -7.27
C ASN A 60 18.75 4.99 -8.47
N TYR A 61 19.88 5.69 -8.44
CA TYR A 61 20.84 5.69 -9.53
C TYR A 61 22.29 5.77 -9.04
N ASP A 62 23.21 5.30 -9.87
CA ASP A 62 24.66 5.43 -9.67
C ASP A 62 25.17 6.75 -10.26
N PRO A 63 25.56 7.73 -9.42
CA PRO A 63 26.03 9.03 -9.90
C PRO A 63 27.40 8.96 -10.61
N LEU A 64 28.12 7.84 -10.53
CA LEU A 64 29.35 7.61 -11.28
C LEU A 64 29.09 7.16 -12.73
N VAL A 65 27.86 6.71 -13.02
CA VAL A 65 27.45 6.24 -14.35
C VAL A 65 26.61 7.30 -15.07
N VAL A 66 25.69 7.96 -14.37
CA VAL A 66 24.83 9.01 -14.91
C VAL A 66 24.70 10.15 -13.92
N THR A 67 24.92 11.39 -14.37
CA THR A 67 24.72 12.55 -13.50
C THR A 67 23.24 12.84 -13.27
N ARG A 68 22.91 13.58 -12.22
CA ARG A 68 21.53 14.02 -11.94
C ARG A 68 20.88 14.68 -13.15
N ASP A 69 21.58 15.62 -13.79
CA ASP A 69 20.99 16.43 -14.85
C ASP A 69 20.79 15.61 -16.14
N GLU A 70 21.71 14.68 -16.44
CA GLU A 70 21.54 13.70 -17.52
C GLU A 70 20.37 12.75 -17.24
N LEU A 71 20.22 12.29 -16.00
CA LEU A 71 19.09 11.45 -15.61
C LEU A 71 17.77 12.21 -15.77
N VAL A 72 17.67 13.45 -15.27
CA VAL A 72 16.48 14.30 -15.45
C VAL A 72 16.13 14.48 -16.92
N ALA A 73 17.13 14.76 -17.77
CA ALA A 73 16.92 14.90 -19.21
C ALA A 73 16.39 13.61 -19.87
N GLN A 74 16.82 12.44 -19.39
CA GLN A 74 16.33 11.13 -19.87
C GLN A 74 14.93 10.79 -19.34
N LEU A 75 14.57 11.24 -18.13
CA LEU A 75 13.25 11.01 -17.53
C LEU A 75 12.15 11.90 -18.12
N GLN A 76 12.49 13.14 -18.50
CA GLN A 76 11.54 14.11 -19.02
C GLN A 76 10.64 13.59 -20.16
N PRO A 77 11.16 12.97 -21.25
CA PRO A 77 10.29 12.44 -22.30
C PRO A 77 9.34 11.34 -21.83
N LEU A 78 9.78 10.50 -20.88
CA LEU A 78 8.94 9.45 -20.28
C LEU A 78 7.84 10.04 -19.38
N ILE A 79 8.08 11.20 -18.78
CA ILE A 79 7.09 11.92 -17.95
C ILE A 79 6.06 12.65 -18.81
N GLU A 80 6.50 13.27 -19.90
CA GLU A 80 5.64 14.03 -20.82
C GLU A 80 4.76 13.11 -21.68
N SER A 81 5.32 11.97 -22.10
CA SER A 81 4.63 10.94 -22.87
C SER A 81 4.83 9.59 -22.20
N PRO A 82 4.18 9.34 -21.04
CA PRO A 82 4.25 8.03 -20.41
C PRO A 82 3.69 7.02 -21.41
N PRO A 83 4.40 5.90 -21.65
CA PRO A 83 3.85 4.85 -22.49
C PRO A 83 2.55 4.33 -21.86
N GLU A 84 1.68 3.77 -22.69
CA GLU A 84 0.44 3.17 -22.21
C GLU A 84 0.77 2.17 -21.09
N ALA A 85 0.00 2.23 -19.99
CA ALA A 85 0.17 1.30 -18.90
C ALA A 85 0.19 -0.13 -19.48
N GLY A 86 1.25 -0.88 -19.21
CA GLY A 86 1.39 -2.24 -19.74
C GLY A 86 0.16 -3.10 -19.43
N ASP A 87 -0.10 -4.09 -20.28
CA ASP A 87 -1.34 -4.90 -20.33
C ASP A 87 -1.75 -5.62 -19.02
N ALA A 88 -0.92 -5.60 -17.97
CA ALA A 88 -1.24 -6.23 -16.70
C ALA A 88 -2.21 -5.34 -15.90
N ALA A 89 -3.51 -5.62 -16.04
CA ALA A 89 -4.54 -5.02 -15.20
C ALA A 89 -4.22 -5.24 -13.71
N PRO A 90 -4.40 -4.24 -12.84
CA PRO A 90 -4.13 -4.38 -11.41
C PRO A 90 -4.91 -5.53 -10.79
N ALA A 91 -4.28 -6.23 -9.84
CA ALA A 91 -4.95 -7.31 -9.13
C ALA A 91 -6.14 -6.79 -8.34
N HIS A 92 -7.19 -7.60 -8.23
CA HIS A 92 -8.24 -7.40 -7.26
C HIS A 92 -8.14 -8.49 -6.19
N TRP A 93 -7.97 -8.07 -4.94
CA TRP A 93 -7.83 -8.95 -3.78
C TRP A 93 -9.03 -8.81 -2.86
N GLN A 94 -9.51 -9.94 -2.34
CA GLN A 94 -10.45 -9.99 -1.23
C GLN A 94 -9.73 -10.56 0.00
N ILE A 95 -9.58 -9.76 1.05
CA ILE A 95 -8.83 -10.12 2.25
C ILE A 95 -9.78 -10.36 3.42
N PRO A 96 -9.80 -11.56 4.01
CA PRO A 96 -10.65 -11.86 5.16
C PRO A 96 -10.11 -11.19 6.42
N VAL A 97 -10.97 -10.55 7.19
CA VAL A 97 -10.64 -9.81 8.42
C VAL A 97 -11.63 -10.15 9.51
N CYS A 98 -11.12 -10.50 10.68
CA CYS A 98 -11.90 -10.62 11.91
C CYS A 98 -11.84 -9.30 12.69
N PHE A 99 -13.00 -8.86 13.19
CA PHE A 99 -13.20 -7.60 13.89
C PHE A 99 -13.54 -7.79 15.38
N ASP A 100 -13.31 -8.99 15.91
CA ASP A 100 -13.53 -9.28 17.33
C ASP A 100 -12.66 -8.40 18.23
N SER A 101 -13.17 -8.08 19.43
CA SER A 101 -12.61 -7.05 20.31
C SER A 101 -11.13 -7.23 20.69
N ASP A 102 -10.62 -8.46 20.77
CA ASP A 102 -9.21 -8.75 21.06
C ASP A 102 -8.31 -8.56 19.82
N LEU A 103 -8.87 -8.66 18.62
CA LEU A 103 -8.21 -8.44 17.33
C LEU A 103 -8.38 -7.02 16.80
N ALA A 104 -9.38 -6.29 17.30
CA ALA A 104 -9.76 -4.94 16.92
C ALA A 104 -9.84 -3.99 18.15
N PRO A 105 -8.80 -3.91 19.00
CA PRO A 105 -8.88 -3.24 20.30
C PRO A 105 -9.14 -1.73 20.21
N ASP A 106 -8.87 -1.09 19.07
CA ASP A 106 -9.09 0.34 18.88
C ASP A 106 -10.39 0.66 18.12
N LEU A 107 -11.19 -0.34 17.72
CA LEU A 107 -12.38 -0.12 16.90
C LEU A 107 -13.39 0.82 17.56
N ALA A 108 -13.66 0.62 18.85
CA ALA A 108 -14.53 1.51 19.63
C ALA A 108 -14.01 2.96 19.68
N HIS A 109 -12.70 3.14 19.73
CA HIS A 109 -12.09 4.48 19.70
C HIS A 109 -12.25 5.12 18.32
N VAL A 110 -12.01 4.37 17.25
CA VAL A 110 -12.21 4.83 15.87
C VAL A 110 -13.66 5.23 15.62
N ALA A 111 -14.62 4.42 16.10
CA ALA A 111 -16.04 4.71 16.04
C ALA A 111 -16.36 6.05 16.72
N ALA A 112 -15.96 6.21 18.00
CA ALA A 112 -16.17 7.44 18.74
C ALA A 112 -15.52 8.67 18.10
N ALA A 113 -14.30 8.54 17.58
CA ALA A 113 -13.57 9.64 16.93
C ALA A 113 -14.15 10.04 15.56
N SER A 114 -14.78 9.10 14.86
CA SER A 114 -15.42 9.33 13.55
C SER A 114 -16.89 9.74 13.65
N GLY A 115 -17.49 9.68 14.85
CA GLY A 115 -18.91 9.95 15.07
C GLY A 115 -19.83 8.85 14.54
N LEU A 116 -19.29 7.63 14.39
CA LEU A 116 -19.98 6.44 13.90
C LEU A 116 -20.10 5.41 15.04
N ASP A 117 -20.94 4.39 14.87
CA ASP A 117 -20.84 3.17 15.66
C ASP A 117 -19.81 2.17 15.08
N GLU A 118 -19.43 1.16 15.86
CA GLU A 118 -18.43 0.16 15.43
C GLU A 118 -18.84 -0.60 14.16
N ASN A 119 -20.13 -0.91 14.00
CA ASN A 119 -20.63 -1.62 12.81
C ASN A 119 -20.60 -0.71 11.57
N GLU A 120 -20.87 0.59 11.74
CA GLU A 120 -20.74 1.59 10.68
C GLU A 120 -19.29 1.76 10.22
N VAL A 121 -18.32 1.75 11.15
CA VAL A 121 -16.89 1.74 10.81
C VAL A 121 -16.54 0.48 10.01
N ILE A 122 -16.91 -0.70 10.52
CA ILE A 122 -16.68 -1.98 9.84
C ILE A 122 -17.28 -1.93 8.43
N LYS A 123 -18.55 -1.54 8.32
CA LYS A 123 -19.26 -1.45 7.05
C LYS A 123 -18.53 -0.54 6.06
N ALA A 124 -18.15 0.67 6.48
CA ALA A 124 -17.39 1.59 5.65
C ALA A 124 -16.08 0.98 5.14
N MET A 125 -15.33 0.26 5.98
CA MET A 125 -14.09 -0.41 5.58
C MET A 125 -14.32 -1.58 4.61
N LEU A 126 -15.44 -2.32 4.74
CA LEU A 126 -15.78 -3.44 3.85
C LEU A 126 -16.34 -2.99 2.49
N GLU A 127 -17.03 -1.85 2.44
CA GLU A 127 -17.61 -1.29 1.21
C GLU A 127 -16.55 -0.62 0.32
N VAL A 128 -15.50 -0.06 0.92
CA VAL A 128 -14.40 0.57 0.17
C VAL A 128 -13.60 -0.47 -0.61
N THR A 129 -13.38 -0.17 -1.88
CA THR A 129 -12.30 -0.80 -2.66
C THR A 129 -11.06 0.06 -2.49
N HIS A 130 -10.15 -0.40 -1.63
CA HIS A 130 -8.93 0.32 -1.32
C HIS A 130 -7.96 0.24 -2.51
N HIS A 131 -7.34 1.36 -2.85
CA HIS A 131 -6.25 1.42 -3.82
C HIS A 131 -4.90 1.30 -3.11
N VAL A 132 -4.04 0.37 -3.52
CA VAL A 132 -2.66 0.23 -2.99
C VAL A 132 -1.80 1.32 -3.63
N TYR A 133 -1.62 2.44 -2.92
CA TYR A 133 -0.85 3.57 -3.44
C TYR A 133 0.65 3.30 -3.47
N MET A 134 1.16 2.59 -2.46
CA MET A 134 2.57 2.25 -2.34
C MET A 134 2.78 1.07 -1.39
N LEU A 135 3.95 0.46 -1.48
CA LEU A 135 4.45 -0.48 -0.48
C LEU A 135 5.68 0.12 0.19
N GLY A 136 5.84 -0.05 1.50
CA GLY A 136 7.00 0.50 2.20
C GLY A 136 6.95 0.34 3.71
N PHE A 137 7.93 0.92 4.41
CA PHE A 137 8.23 0.73 5.85
C PHE A 137 8.73 -0.69 6.20
N ALA A 138 8.00 -1.73 5.78
CA ALA A 138 8.40 -3.12 5.91
C ALA A 138 8.09 -3.87 4.60
N PRO A 139 8.74 -5.03 4.34
CA PRO A 139 8.50 -5.80 3.12
C PRO A 139 7.02 -6.09 2.90
N GLY A 140 6.51 -5.69 1.73
CA GLY A 140 5.13 -5.93 1.33
C GLY A 140 4.04 -5.17 2.08
N GLN A 141 4.38 -4.31 3.04
CA GLN A 141 3.38 -3.55 3.81
C GLN A 141 2.70 -2.50 2.90
N PRO A 142 1.38 -2.61 2.67
CA PRO A 142 0.67 -1.73 1.76
C PRO A 142 0.18 -0.48 2.48
N TYR A 143 0.26 0.66 1.80
CA TYR A 143 -0.46 1.87 2.17
C TYR A 143 -1.65 2.03 1.24
N MET A 144 -2.82 1.70 1.76
CA MET A 144 -4.05 1.65 0.99
C MET A 144 -4.96 2.81 1.38
N GLY A 145 -5.63 3.45 0.44
CA GLY A 145 -6.42 4.64 0.73
C GLY A 145 -7.90 4.51 0.40
N ASP A 146 -8.51 5.69 0.24
CA ASP A 146 -9.90 5.90 -0.19
C ASP A 146 -10.97 5.53 0.85
N LEU A 147 -10.58 5.51 2.13
CA LEU A 147 -11.53 5.51 3.23
C LEU A 147 -12.43 6.77 3.16
N PRO A 148 -13.69 6.68 3.61
CA PRO A 148 -14.56 7.84 3.67
C PRO A 148 -13.98 8.93 4.59
N PRO A 149 -14.28 10.22 4.34
CA PRO A 149 -13.75 11.33 5.13
C PRO A 149 -13.95 11.21 6.64
N ALA A 150 -15.04 10.55 7.09
CA ALA A 150 -15.30 10.28 8.50
C ALA A 150 -14.22 9.42 9.18
N LEU A 151 -13.56 8.53 8.43
CA LEU A 151 -12.46 7.68 8.94
C LEU A 151 -11.08 8.34 8.73
N ASN A 152 -11.03 9.61 8.32
CA ASN A 152 -9.80 10.40 8.30
C ASN A 152 -9.44 10.92 9.71
N ILE A 153 -9.18 9.99 10.62
CA ILE A 153 -8.83 10.27 12.01
C ILE A 153 -7.31 10.37 12.19
N PRO A 154 -6.81 11.20 13.13
CA PRO A 154 -5.38 11.33 13.37
C PRO A 154 -4.77 10.03 13.92
N ARG A 155 -3.45 9.93 13.83
CA ARG A 155 -2.67 8.89 14.51
C ARG A 155 -2.88 8.98 16.02
N ARG A 156 -2.65 7.86 16.71
CA ARG A 156 -2.57 7.78 18.17
C ARG A 156 -1.53 8.77 18.69
N GLU A 157 -1.89 9.48 19.75
CA GLU A 157 -0.93 10.30 20.50
C GLU A 157 0.13 9.44 21.18
N ASN A 158 -0.28 8.28 21.70
CA ASN A 158 0.59 7.30 22.36
C ASN A 158 0.66 6.02 21.52
N PRO A 159 1.79 5.78 20.81
CA PRO A 159 1.99 4.57 20.02
C PRO A 159 2.01 3.30 20.89
N VAL A 160 1.50 2.20 20.34
CA VAL A 160 1.62 0.87 20.93
C VAL A 160 2.97 0.27 20.56
N ALA A 161 3.64 -0.31 21.55
CA ALA A 161 4.99 -0.85 21.37
C ALA A 161 5.05 -2.05 20.42
N ARG A 162 3.98 -2.84 20.33
CA ARG A 162 3.93 -4.03 19.48
C ARG A 162 2.50 -4.37 19.09
N VAL A 163 2.28 -4.56 17.80
CA VAL A 163 1.11 -5.23 17.22
C VAL A 163 1.55 -6.42 16.38
N GLU A 164 0.72 -7.43 16.27
CA GLU A 164 1.07 -8.67 15.58
C GLU A 164 0.99 -8.56 14.05
N LYS A 165 1.64 -9.51 13.35
CA LYS A 165 1.43 -9.68 11.91
C LYS A 165 -0.05 -9.91 11.59
N GLY A 166 -0.49 -9.40 10.44
CA GLY A 166 -1.88 -9.46 9.98
C GLY A 166 -2.80 -8.40 10.60
N SER A 167 -2.33 -7.60 11.57
CA SER A 167 -3.14 -6.50 12.10
C SER A 167 -3.49 -5.50 11.01
N VAL A 168 -4.79 -5.24 10.87
CA VAL A 168 -5.37 -4.22 9.99
C VAL A 168 -5.48 -2.94 10.81
N VAL A 169 -4.81 -1.89 10.33
CA VAL A 169 -4.75 -0.61 11.03
C VAL A 169 -5.21 0.54 10.15
N THR A 170 -5.79 1.57 10.77
CA THR A 170 -6.24 2.80 10.08
C THR A 170 -5.71 4.06 10.76
N ALA A 171 -5.35 5.05 9.93
CA ALA A 171 -5.07 6.42 10.34
C ALA A 171 -5.00 7.31 9.09
N THR A 172 -5.31 8.60 9.24
CA THR A 172 -5.14 9.62 8.20
C THR A 172 -5.80 9.27 6.87
N GLY A 173 -6.96 8.59 6.92
CA GLY A 173 -7.71 8.15 5.73
C GLY A 173 -7.09 6.98 4.98
N LEU A 174 -6.11 6.30 5.59
CA LEU A 174 -5.41 5.15 5.02
C LEU A 174 -5.65 3.90 5.87
N THR A 175 -5.53 2.75 5.23
CA THR A 175 -5.52 1.40 5.81
C THR A 175 -4.20 0.71 5.50
N ILE A 176 -3.62 0.02 6.47
CA ILE A 176 -2.41 -0.82 6.33
C ILE A 176 -2.69 -2.20 6.88
N ILE A 177 -2.02 -3.21 6.34
CA ILE A 177 -1.92 -4.55 6.94
C ILE A 177 -0.46 -4.78 7.31
N TYR A 178 -0.18 -5.15 8.57
CA TYR A 178 1.20 -5.40 8.99
C TYR A 178 1.73 -6.75 8.50
N ALA A 179 2.82 -6.72 7.74
CA ALA A 179 3.52 -7.90 7.25
C ALA A 179 4.30 -8.64 8.36
N VAL A 180 4.77 -7.89 9.36
CA VAL A 180 5.58 -8.36 10.49
C VAL A 180 5.15 -7.65 11.76
N PRO A 181 5.41 -8.21 12.96
CA PRO A 181 5.13 -7.51 14.21
C PRO A 181 5.90 -6.18 14.30
N ASN A 182 5.23 -5.12 14.76
CA ASN A 182 5.74 -3.76 14.64
C ASN A 182 5.16 -2.83 15.72
N PRO A 183 5.87 -1.82 16.25
CA PRO A 183 5.23 -0.70 16.92
C PRO A 183 4.29 0.07 15.96
N THR A 184 3.23 0.64 16.50
CA THR A 184 2.28 1.41 15.69
C THR A 184 1.71 2.64 16.41
N GLY A 185 1.66 3.76 15.69
CA GLY A 185 0.84 4.91 16.04
C GLY A 185 -0.53 4.90 15.35
N TRP A 186 -0.92 3.81 14.71
CA TRP A 186 -2.19 3.68 14.00
C TRP A 186 -3.19 2.89 14.85
N HIS A 187 -4.48 2.99 14.52
CA HIS A 187 -5.54 2.32 15.27
C HIS A 187 -5.77 0.92 14.71
N VAL A 188 -5.65 -0.10 15.56
CA VAL A 188 -5.90 -1.51 15.23
C VAL A 188 -7.39 -1.79 15.24
N VAL A 189 -7.93 -2.03 14.06
CA VAL A 189 -9.37 -2.18 13.82
C VAL A 189 -9.77 -3.58 13.39
N GLY A 190 -8.82 -4.50 13.25
CA GLY A 190 -9.09 -5.90 12.95
C GLY A 190 -7.81 -6.67 12.65
N ARG A 191 -7.96 -7.94 12.29
CA ARG A 191 -6.83 -8.78 11.92
C ARG A 191 -7.19 -9.74 10.80
N THR A 192 -6.29 -9.90 9.84
CA THR A 192 -6.37 -10.95 8.82
C THR A 192 -5.46 -12.13 9.19
N PRO A 193 -5.88 -13.38 8.92
CA PRO A 193 -4.99 -14.54 9.02
C PRO A 193 -4.01 -14.61 7.84
N VAL A 194 -4.28 -13.89 6.74
CA VAL A 194 -3.48 -13.94 5.52
C VAL A 194 -2.11 -13.31 5.74
N GLU A 195 -1.06 -14.07 5.40
CA GLU A 195 0.28 -13.52 5.29
C GLU A 195 0.42 -12.70 4.01
N ILE A 196 0.62 -11.39 4.15
CA ILE A 196 0.87 -10.50 3.00
C ILE A 196 2.34 -10.51 2.55
N PHE A 197 3.23 -11.10 3.37
CA PHE A 197 4.64 -11.29 3.08
C PHE A 197 5.13 -12.64 3.64
N ASN A 198 5.81 -13.44 2.82
CA ASN A 198 6.45 -14.70 3.24
C ASN A 198 7.54 -15.10 2.23
N LEU A 199 8.78 -15.17 2.69
CA LEU A 199 9.95 -15.48 1.84
C LEU A 199 9.96 -16.90 1.26
N ALA A 200 9.14 -17.82 1.80
CA ALA A 200 9.06 -19.19 1.30
C ALA A 200 8.13 -19.33 0.08
N ARG A 201 7.34 -18.30 -0.26
CA ARG A 201 6.48 -18.28 -1.44
C ARG A 201 7.25 -17.84 -2.69
N GLU A 202 6.81 -18.31 -3.86
CA GLU A 202 7.35 -17.88 -5.16
C GLU A 202 7.21 -16.36 -5.34
N GLU A 203 6.02 -15.82 -5.10
CA GLU A 203 5.81 -14.38 -4.90
C GLU A 203 5.81 -14.06 -3.41
N ALA A 204 6.94 -13.55 -2.90
CA ALA A 204 7.11 -13.29 -1.47
C ALA A 204 6.23 -12.15 -0.94
N ILE A 205 5.82 -11.21 -1.79
CA ILE A 205 4.96 -10.08 -1.46
C ILE A 205 3.62 -10.26 -2.18
N LEU A 206 2.52 -10.16 -1.45
CA LEU A 206 1.17 -10.40 -2.00
C LEU A 206 0.68 -9.26 -2.90
N PHE A 207 0.89 -8.01 -2.50
CA PHE A 207 0.35 -6.84 -3.19
C PHE A 207 1.38 -6.18 -4.10
N LYS A 208 0.91 -5.49 -5.14
CA LYS A 208 1.71 -4.60 -5.97
C LYS A 208 1.09 -3.18 -5.93
N PRO A 209 1.88 -2.10 -6.04
CA PRO A 209 1.32 -0.76 -6.22
C PRO A 209 0.35 -0.73 -7.40
N GLY A 210 -0.81 -0.12 -7.20
CA GLY A 210 -1.93 -0.11 -8.15
C GLY A 210 -2.98 -1.18 -7.93
N ASP A 211 -2.68 -2.25 -7.18
CA ASP A 211 -3.66 -3.29 -6.84
C ASP A 211 -4.86 -2.71 -6.08
N LYS A 212 -5.99 -3.41 -6.17
CA LYS A 212 -7.21 -3.10 -5.43
C LYS A 212 -7.45 -4.13 -4.36
N VAL A 213 -7.84 -3.68 -3.17
CA VAL A 213 -8.09 -4.55 -2.01
C VAL A 213 -9.46 -4.25 -1.44
N ARG A 214 -10.30 -5.29 -1.35
CA ARG A 214 -11.54 -5.28 -0.58
C ARG A 214 -11.35 -6.14 0.65
N LEU A 215 -11.85 -5.65 1.78
CA LEU A 215 -11.89 -6.43 3.00
C LEU A 215 -13.20 -7.23 3.04
N SER A 216 -13.18 -8.43 3.61
CA SER A 216 -14.37 -9.23 3.88
C SER A 216 -14.38 -9.64 5.35
N ARG A 217 -15.51 -9.43 6.03
CA ARG A 217 -15.67 -9.88 7.41
C ARG A 217 -15.72 -11.41 7.45
N ILE A 218 -14.97 -11.98 8.39
CA ILE A 218 -15.06 -13.38 8.81
C ILE A 218 -15.32 -13.44 10.32
N GLU A 219 -15.95 -14.51 10.76
CA GLU A 219 -16.19 -14.77 12.18
C GLU A 219 -14.95 -15.41 12.84
N ARG A 220 -14.93 -15.48 14.17
CA ARG A 220 -13.76 -15.95 14.92
C ARG A 220 -13.33 -17.38 14.57
N ASP A 221 -14.29 -18.30 14.48
CA ASP A 221 -13.99 -19.70 14.17
C ASP A 221 -13.31 -19.82 12.80
N GLU A 222 -13.78 -19.09 11.79
CA GLU A 222 -13.17 -19.06 10.46
C GLU A 222 -11.76 -18.40 10.50
N PHE A 223 -11.56 -17.36 11.32
CA PHE A 223 -10.24 -16.76 11.50
C PHE A 223 -9.23 -17.75 12.06
N ASP A 224 -9.62 -18.51 13.09
CA ASP A 224 -8.77 -19.50 13.73
C ASP A 224 -8.46 -20.67 12.78
N GLU A 225 -9.46 -21.15 12.01
CA GLU A 225 -9.28 -22.18 10.98
C GLU A 225 -8.32 -21.73 9.86
N LEU A 226 -8.51 -20.52 9.34
CA LEU A 226 -7.65 -19.97 8.28
C LEU A 226 -6.23 -19.72 8.80
N THR A 227 -6.08 -19.30 10.05
CA THR A 227 -4.76 -19.14 10.67
C THR A 227 -4.02 -20.49 10.70
N ALA A 228 -4.70 -21.57 11.10
CA ALA A 228 -4.11 -22.90 11.10
C ALA A 228 -3.68 -23.36 9.69
N GLN A 229 -4.51 -23.11 8.67
CA GLN A 229 -4.17 -23.43 7.28
C GLN A 229 -2.99 -22.60 6.73
N VAL A 230 -2.87 -21.34 7.16
CA VAL A 230 -1.74 -20.49 6.78
C VAL A 230 -0.46 -20.98 7.45
N ASP A 231 -0.52 -21.33 8.74
CA ASP A 231 0.63 -21.79 9.51
C ASP A 231 1.15 -23.17 9.05
N ASP A 232 0.27 -24.07 8.61
CA ASP A 232 0.65 -25.39 8.06
C ASP A 232 0.92 -25.39 6.54
N GLY A 233 0.69 -24.25 5.88
CA GLY A 233 0.92 -24.05 4.44
C GLY A 233 -0.14 -24.65 3.52
N SER A 234 -1.27 -25.13 4.05
CA SER A 234 -2.39 -25.67 3.25
C SER A 234 -3.33 -24.59 2.68
N PHE A 235 -3.21 -23.34 3.13
CA PHE A 235 -4.07 -22.25 2.65
C PHE A 235 -3.81 -21.92 1.17
N ASP A 236 -4.87 -22.02 0.36
CA ASP A 236 -4.84 -21.66 -1.05
C ASP A 236 -5.01 -20.14 -1.26
N MET A 237 -3.90 -19.47 -1.55
CA MET A 237 -3.84 -18.03 -1.82
C MET A 237 -4.65 -17.59 -3.04
N THR A 238 -4.93 -18.49 -4.00
CA THR A 238 -5.70 -18.13 -5.20
C THR A 238 -7.15 -17.77 -4.87
N ARG A 239 -7.67 -18.24 -3.73
CA ARG A 239 -8.99 -17.90 -3.20
C ARG A 239 -9.15 -16.41 -2.87
N LEU A 240 -8.04 -15.70 -2.64
CA LEU A 240 -8.05 -14.27 -2.37
C LEU A 240 -8.19 -13.45 -3.65
N ARG A 241 -7.93 -14.03 -4.82
CA ARG A 241 -7.97 -13.33 -6.10
C ARG A 241 -9.41 -13.22 -6.58
N GLN A 242 -9.85 -11.99 -6.84
CA GLN A 242 -11.12 -11.71 -7.50
C GLN A 242 -10.93 -11.64 -9.02
N PRO A 243 -11.98 -11.96 -9.80
CA PRO A 243 -11.98 -11.77 -11.24
C PRO A 243 -11.85 -10.30 -11.65
#